data_AF-A0A2E6TYK1-F1
#
_entry.id   AF-A0A2E6TYK1-F1
#
_cell.length_a   1.000
_cell.length_b   1.000
_cell.length_c   1.000
_cell.angle_alpha   90.00
_cell.angle_beta   90.00
_cell.angle_gamma   90.00
#
_symmetry.space_group_name_H-M   'P 1'
#
loop_
_entity.id
_entity.type
_entity.pdbx_description
1 polymer ?
#
loop_
_entity_poly.entity_id
_entity_poly.type
_entity_poly.pdbx_seq_one_letter_code
_entity_poly.pdbx_strand_id
1 'polypeptide(L)'
;MIRDRALKQSLQVALLKDRKVVRAMDAKAQDFFERAKSEMLEEFDNHPITRDLNNEGDAGLVSRGSLFGFLGFEDGDRPTEELREVLERGCKIKFFKENLKGGVRQYSAEIPTRSQLFRATPLRWARGRSWLKSIEHGISGMGQYMNIDTASSRSGEGIQVKGNVGGRFRNSSYISIILNNFKKKLQSRGIRF
;
A
#
# COMPACT_ATOMS: atom_id res chain seq x y z
N MET A 1 -15.65 11.84 42.36
CA MET A 1 -15.23 11.79 40.94
C MET A 1 -13.75 12.16 40.71
N ILE A 2 -13.18 13.19 41.36
CA ILE A 2 -11.79 13.65 41.12
C ILE A 2 -10.70 12.71 41.69
N ARG A 3 -10.92 12.08 42.86
CA ARG A 3 -9.93 11.17 43.50
C ARG A 3 -9.61 9.90 42.68
N ASP A 4 -10.60 9.39 41.95
CA ASP A 4 -10.48 8.16 41.16
C ASP A 4 -9.55 8.33 39.93
N ARG A 5 -9.61 9.50 39.28
CA ARG A 5 -8.76 9.83 38.13
C ARG A 5 -7.28 9.93 38.51
N ALA A 6 -6.98 10.55 39.65
CA ALA A 6 -5.61 10.70 40.12
C ALA A 6 -4.98 9.35 40.51
N LEU A 7 -5.77 8.46 41.14
CA LEU A 7 -5.34 7.10 41.48
C LEU A 7 -5.08 6.26 40.23
N LYS A 8 -5.96 6.34 39.23
CA LYS A 8 -5.76 5.65 37.94
C LYS A 8 -4.48 6.11 37.24
N GLN A 9 -4.20 7.42 37.27
CA GLN A 9 -3.00 7.98 36.65
C GLN A 9 -1.73 7.56 37.40
N SER A 10 -1.74 7.54 38.73
CA SER A 10 -0.57 7.08 39.50
C SER A 10 -0.30 5.57 39.31
N LEU A 11 -1.35 4.75 39.24
CA LEU A 11 -1.27 3.33 38.89
C LEU A 11 -0.67 3.11 37.49
N GLN A 12 -1.12 3.87 36.49
CA GLN A 12 -0.57 3.79 35.13
C GLN A 12 0.91 4.16 35.10
N VAL A 13 1.32 5.22 35.80
CA VAL A 13 2.72 5.61 35.90
C VAL A 13 3.55 4.53 36.61
N ALA A 14 3.02 3.88 37.65
CA ALA A 14 3.70 2.79 38.34
C ALA A 14 3.87 1.56 37.42
N LEU A 15 2.83 1.19 36.67
CA LEU A 15 2.87 0.09 35.70
C LEU A 15 3.90 0.34 34.58
N LEU A 16 4.03 1.59 34.12
CA LEU A 16 5.02 1.94 33.10
C LEU A 16 6.47 1.91 33.61
N LYS A 17 6.70 1.91 34.93
CA LYS A 17 8.05 1.72 35.48
C LYS A 17 8.46 0.24 35.56
N ASP A 18 7.50 -0.68 35.52
CA ASP A 18 7.77 -2.12 35.56
C ASP A 18 8.20 -2.62 34.17
N ARG A 19 9.44 -3.10 34.08
CA ARG A 19 10.02 -3.64 32.84
C ARG A 19 9.23 -4.81 32.26
N LYS A 20 8.63 -5.67 33.09
CA LYS A 20 7.83 -6.81 32.62
C LYS A 20 6.53 -6.33 31.98
N VAL A 21 5.86 -5.37 32.62
CA VAL A 21 4.63 -4.76 32.08
C VAL A 21 4.93 -4.06 30.76
N VAL A 22 5.99 -3.26 30.71
CA VAL A 22 6.43 -2.57 29.49
C VAL A 22 6.71 -3.55 28.36
N ARG A 23 7.48 -4.62 28.61
CA ARG A 23 7.76 -5.65 27.59
C ARG A 23 6.50 -6.36 27.10
N ALA A 24 5.57 -6.66 28.00
CA ALA A 24 4.30 -7.27 27.63
C ALA A 24 3.42 -6.33 26.79
N MET A 25 3.44 -5.02 27.08
CA MET A 25 2.75 -4.02 26.28
C MET A 25 3.38 -3.87 24.88
N ASP A 26 4.71 -3.82 24.80
CA ASP A 26 5.44 -3.76 23.53
C ASP A 26 5.17 -5.00 22.67
N ALA A 27 5.23 -6.19 23.25
CA ALA A 27 4.94 -7.44 22.56
C ALA A 27 3.50 -7.44 22.00
N LYS A 28 2.51 -7.02 22.79
CA LYS A 28 1.13 -6.92 22.31
C LYS A 28 0.95 -5.90 21.18
N ALA A 29 1.67 -4.78 21.23
CA ALA A 29 1.63 -3.77 20.18
C ALA A 29 2.30 -4.29 18.89
N GLN A 30 3.43 -4.99 19.02
CA GLN A 30 4.12 -5.66 17.92
C GLN A 30 3.23 -6.72 17.26
N ASP A 31 2.65 -7.63 18.05
CA ASP A 31 1.78 -8.70 17.55
C ASP A 31 0.54 -8.15 16.84
N PHE A 32 0.00 -7.03 17.32
CA PHE A 32 -1.10 -6.36 16.65
C PHE A 32 -0.65 -5.73 15.33
N PHE A 33 0.49 -5.04 15.33
CA PHE A 33 1.05 -4.40 14.15
C PHE A 33 1.35 -5.40 13.04
N GLU A 34 2.02 -6.51 13.37
CA GLU A 34 2.35 -7.55 12.38
C GLU A 34 1.10 -8.23 11.81
N ARG A 35 0.07 -8.46 12.63
CA ARG A 35 -1.22 -8.95 12.11
C ARG A 35 -1.88 -7.95 11.17
N ALA A 36 -1.96 -6.68 11.56
CA ALA A 36 -2.54 -5.65 10.70
C ALA A 36 -1.76 -5.47 9.39
N LYS A 37 -0.43 -5.65 9.43
CA LYS A 37 0.45 -5.62 8.26
C LYS A 37 0.23 -6.84 7.37
N SER A 38 0.10 -8.03 7.95
CA SER A 38 -0.22 -9.26 7.21
C SER A 38 -1.55 -9.13 6.48
N GLU A 39 -2.58 -8.61 7.16
CA GLU A 39 -3.90 -8.35 6.56
C GLU A 39 -3.83 -7.31 5.44
N MET A 40 -2.98 -6.28 5.58
CA MET A 40 -2.74 -5.29 4.52
C MET A 40 -2.08 -5.92 3.28
N LEU A 41 -1.09 -6.79 3.49
CA LEU A 41 -0.42 -7.50 2.39
C LEU A 41 -1.36 -8.50 1.72
N GLU A 42 -2.21 -9.18 2.48
CA GLU A 42 -3.25 -10.05 1.94
C GLU A 42 -4.32 -9.26 1.14
N GLU A 43 -4.73 -8.09 1.64
CA GLU A 43 -5.61 -7.18 0.89
C GLU A 43 -4.97 -6.74 -0.42
N PHE A 44 -3.66 -6.45 -0.39
CA PHE A 44 -2.88 -6.15 -1.58
C PHE A 44 -2.84 -7.33 -2.55
N ASP A 45 -2.43 -8.52 -2.11
CA ASP A 45 -2.27 -9.71 -2.96
C ASP A 45 -3.61 -10.10 -3.63
N ASN A 46 -4.73 -9.94 -2.93
CA ASN A 46 -6.07 -10.29 -3.44
C ASN A 46 -6.77 -9.16 -4.22
N HIS A 47 -6.22 -7.94 -4.24
CA HIS A 47 -6.88 -6.82 -4.90
C HIS A 47 -7.00 -7.07 -6.41
N PRO A 48 -8.15 -6.77 -7.07
CA PRO A 48 -8.33 -7.05 -8.50
C PRO A 48 -7.23 -6.45 -9.39
N ILE A 49 -6.79 -5.22 -9.07
CA ILE A 49 -5.69 -4.55 -9.79
C ILE A 49 -4.36 -5.29 -9.64
N THR A 50 -4.04 -5.83 -8.47
CA THR A 50 -2.81 -6.62 -8.26
C THR A 50 -2.83 -7.87 -9.12
N ARG A 51 -3.98 -8.56 -9.12
CA ARG A 51 -4.18 -9.78 -9.91
C ARG A 51 -4.09 -9.51 -11.41
N ASP A 52 -4.70 -8.44 -11.90
CA ASP A 52 -4.60 -8.01 -13.31
C ASP A 52 -3.15 -7.66 -13.68
N LEU A 53 -2.43 -6.94 -12.81
CA LEU A 53 -1.00 -6.66 -13.00
C LEU A 53 -0.08 -7.89 -12.93
N ASN A 54 -0.59 -9.02 -12.44
CA ASN A 54 0.11 -10.31 -12.42
C ASN A 54 -0.39 -11.27 -13.52
N ASN A 55 -1.25 -10.80 -14.44
CA ASN A 55 -1.92 -11.62 -15.47
C ASN A 55 -2.80 -12.76 -14.89
N GLU A 56 -3.34 -12.58 -13.68
CA GLU A 56 -4.18 -13.56 -12.95
C GLU A 56 -5.67 -13.19 -12.91
N GLY A 57 -6.09 -12.21 -13.72
CA GLY A 57 -7.47 -11.74 -13.80
C GLY A 57 -7.63 -10.47 -14.63
N ASP A 58 -8.84 -9.93 -14.61
CA ASP A 58 -9.18 -8.64 -15.24
C ASP A 58 -9.85 -7.75 -14.19
N ALA A 59 -9.25 -6.59 -13.93
CA ALA A 59 -9.79 -5.62 -12.98
C ALA A 59 -10.86 -4.71 -13.61
N GLY A 60 -11.08 -4.80 -14.93
CA GLY A 60 -12.06 -4.01 -15.68
C GLY A 60 -11.66 -2.53 -15.83
N LEU A 61 -10.38 -2.21 -15.62
CA LEU A 61 -9.86 -0.84 -15.76
C LEU A 61 -9.64 -0.46 -17.22
N VAL A 62 -9.42 -1.45 -18.10
CA VAL A 62 -9.19 -1.27 -19.53
C VAL A 62 -10.29 -1.97 -20.32
N SER A 63 -10.83 -1.30 -21.35
CA SER A 63 -11.92 -1.90 -22.14
C SER A 63 -11.47 -2.92 -23.19
N ARG A 64 -10.17 -3.04 -23.43
CA ARG A 64 -9.55 -3.96 -24.40
C ARG A 64 -8.13 -4.33 -23.90
N GLY A 65 -7.84 -5.62 -23.82
CA GLY A 65 -6.58 -6.15 -23.27
C GLY A 65 -6.52 -6.11 -21.74
N SER A 66 -5.34 -6.44 -21.19
CA SER A 66 -5.05 -6.41 -19.75
C SER A 66 -4.45 -5.06 -19.33
N LEU A 67 -4.47 -4.77 -18.02
CA LEU A 67 -3.77 -3.61 -17.46
C LEU A 67 -2.25 -3.77 -17.62
N PHE A 68 -1.75 -5.00 -17.53
CA PHE A 68 -0.34 -5.35 -17.70
C PHE A 68 0.19 -4.95 -19.08
N GLY A 69 -0.45 -5.41 -20.15
CA GLY A 69 -0.08 -5.07 -21.52
C GLY A 69 -0.30 -3.59 -21.83
N PHE A 70 -1.36 -2.98 -21.31
CA PHE A 70 -1.61 -1.55 -21.50
C PHE A 70 -0.52 -0.68 -20.87
N LEU A 71 -0.05 -1.03 -19.68
CA LEU A 71 1.08 -0.35 -19.03
C LEU A 71 2.43 -0.71 -19.68
N GLY A 72 2.45 -1.67 -20.59
CA GLY A 72 3.61 -2.00 -21.43
C GLY A 72 4.75 -2.65 -20.64
N PHE A 73 4.40 -3.51 -19.69
CA PHE A 73 5.34 -4.44 -19.05
C PHE A 73 5.80 -5.51 -20.05
N GLU A 74 6.96 -6.12 -19.82
CA GLU A 74 7.47 -7.21 -20.65
C GLU A 74 6.97 -8.56 -20.13
N ASP A 75 6.87 -9.57 -20.98
CA ASP A 75 6.50 -10.91 -20.51
C ASP A 75 7.47 -11.41 -19.43
N GLY A 76 6.92 -11.95 -18.34
CA GLY A 76 7.66 -12.31 -17.14
C GLY A 76 8.01 -11.17 -16.17
N ASP A 77 7.72 -9.90 -16.49
CA ASP A 77 7.81 -8.81 -15.50
C ASP A 77 6.87 -9.08 -14.32
N ARG A 78 7.31 -8.73 -13.10
CA ARG A 78 6.52 -8.86 -11.87
C ARG A 78 6.37 -7.52 -11.16
N PRO A 79 5.68 -6.54 -11.77
CA PRO A 79 5.68 -5.15 -11.33
C PRO A 79 5.07 -4.93 -9.93
N THR A 80 4.30 -5.91 -9.45
CA THR A 80 3.68 -5.85 -8.12
C THR A 80 4.66 -6.25 -7.02
N GLU A 81 5.74 -6.99 -7.32
CA GLU A 81 6.72 -7.46 -6.33
C GLU A 81 7.47 -6.29 -5.70
N GLU A 82 7.94 -5.31 -6.48
CA GLU A 82 8.66 -4.16 -5.92
C GLU A 82 7.77 -3.32 -5.00
N LEU A 83 6.50 -3.18 -5.37
CA LEU A 83 5.53 -2.46 -4.54
C LEU A 83 5.21 -3.23 -3.26
N ARG A 84 5.04 -4.56 -3.36
CA ARG A 84 4.84 -5.44 -2.21
C ARG A 84 6.01 -5.37 -1.24
N GLU A 85 7.24 -5.42 -1.74
CA GLU A 85 8.45 -5.29 -0.94
C GLU A 85 8.53 -3.93 -0.22
N VAL A 86 8.12 -2.84 -0.87
CA VAL A 86 8.10 -1.50 -0.26
C VAL A 86 7.06 -1.43 0.85
N LEU A 87 5.89 -2.04 0.68
CA LEU A 87 4.88 -2.13 1.73
C LEU A 87 5.37 -2.99 2.89
N GLU A 88 5.97 -4.14 2.59
CA GLU A 88 6.46 -5.07 3.60
C GLU A 88 7.65 -4.50 4.38
N ARG A 89 8.66 -3.95 3.71
CA ARG A 89 9.86 -3.43 4.38
C ARG A 89 9.67 -2.01 4.90
N GLY A 90 8.80 -1.22 4.28
CA GLY A 90 8.59 0.19 4.62
C GLY A 90 7.62 0.40 5.79
N CYS A 91 6.74 -0.56 6.07
CA CYS A 91 5.85 -0.50 7.24
C CYS A 91 6.56 -1.07 8.48
N LYS A 92 6.86 -0.20 9.46
CA LYS A 92 7.55 -0.58 10.71
C LYS A 92 6.92 0.09 11.93
N ILE A 93 6.81 -0.62 13.04
CA ILE A 93 6.44 -0.01 14.33
C ILE A 93 7.67 0.57 15.04
N LYS A 94 7.48 1.72 15.68
CA LYS A 94 8.45 2.44 16.50
C LYS A 94 7.91 2.58 17.92
N PHE A 95 8.76 2.20 18.86
CA PHE A 95 8.51 2.33 20.29
C PHE A 95 9.14 3.62 20.80
N PHE A 96 8.34 4.52 21.38
CA PHE A 96 8.85 5.73 22.00
C PHE A 96 9.11 5.54 23.49
N LYS A 97 10.06 6.33 24.03
CA LYS A 97 10.29 6.42 25.47
C LYS A 97 9.02 6.92 26.17
N GLU A 98 8.78 6.37 27.35
CA GLU A 98 7.60 6.66 28.17
C GLU A 98 7.40 8.16 28.39
N ASN A 99 6.20 8.66 28.09
CA ASN A 99 5.79 9.95 28.61
C ASN A 99 5.24 9.72 30.04
N LEU A 100 6.16 9.63 30.99
CA LEU A 100 5.86 9.35 32.41
C LEU A 100 4.93 10.40 33.04
N LYS A 101 4.87 11.63 32.50
CA LYS A 101 3.93 12.66 32.97
C LYS A 101 2.48 12.35 32.60
N GLY A 102 2.27 11.62 31.49
CA GLY A 102 0.94 11.28 30.98
C GLY A 102 0.43 9.89 31.39
N GLY A 103 1.29 9.01 31.92
CA GLY A 103 0.91 7.63 32.22
C GLY A 103 0.56 6.79 30.99
N VAL A 104 1.06 7.18 29.81
CA VAL A 104 0.73 6.51 28.54
C VAL A 104 2.01 6.13 27.80
N ARG A 105 2.07 4.87 27.35
CA ARG A 105 3.06 4.38 26.40
C ARG A 105 2.58 4.64 24.98
N GLN A 106 3.42 5.29 24.17
CA GLN A 106 3.06 5.70 22.82
C GLN A 106 3.76 4.83 21.78
N TYR A 107 3.00 4.46 20.75
CA TYR A 107 3.47 3.71 19.61
C TYR A 107 3.23 4.53 18.34
N SER A 108 4.16 4.47 17.40
CA SER A 108 3.96 5.00 16.06
C SER A 108 4.36 3.98 15.02
N ALA A 109 3.76 4.04 13.86
CA ALA A 109 4.12 3.29 12.68
C ALA A 109 4.76 4.23 11.66
N GLU A 110 5.87 3.81 11.09
CA GLU A 110 6.38 4.34 9.86
C GLU A 110 5.63 3.66 8.70
N ILE A 111 5.10 4.46 7.77
CA ILE A 111 4.37 4.00 6.60
C ILE A 111 4.94 4.72 5.39
N PRO A 112 5.20 4.03 4.26
CA PRO A 112 5.67 4.67 3.04
C PRO A 112 4.78 5.84 2.61
N THR A 113 5.42 6.97 2.30
CA THR A 113 4.76 8.13 1.72
C THR A 113 4.34 7.84 0.27
N ARG A 114 3.34 8.57 -0.24
CA ARG A 114 2.95 8.50 -1.66
C ARG A 114 4.15 8.69 -2.60
N SER A 115 5.06 9.60 -2.25
CA SER A 115 6.26 9.87 -3.04
C SER A 115 7.21 8.68 -3.08
N GLN A 116 7.40 7.95 -1.97
CA GLN A 116 8.20 6.73 -1.93
C GLN A 116 7.55 5.62 -2.79
N LEU A 117 6.23 5.43 -2.68
CA LEU A 117 5.49 4.45 -3.47
C LEU A 117 5.57 4.75 -4.97
N PHE A 118 5.40 6.00 -5.37
CA PHE A 118 5.51 6.39 -6.78
C PHE A 118 6.94 6.20 -7.33
N ARG A 119 7.97 6.48 -6.53
CA ARG A 119 9.36 6.22 -6.95
C ARG A 119 9.66 4.74 -7.12
N ALA A 120 9.03 3.87 -6.34
CA ALA A 120 9.21 2.42 -6.44
C ALA A 120 8.43 1.77 -7.59
N THR A 121 7.59 2.53 -8.30
CA THR A 121 6.68 2.00 -9.32
C THR A 121 6.88 2.69 -10.68
N PRO A 122 8.12 2.77 -11.21
CA PRO A 122 8.41 3.53 -12.43
C PRO A 122 7.77 2.89 -13.67
N LEU A 123 7.33 3.71 -14.62
CA LEU A 123 7.01 3.26 -15.98
C LEU A 123 8.30 3.23 -16.82
N ARG A 124 8.72 2.04 -17.27
CA ARG A 124 9.97 1.86 -18.04
C ARG A 124 10.07 2.76 -19.27
N TRP A 125 8.94 2.99 -19.96
CA TRP A 125 8.86 3.81 -21.19
C TRP A 125 8.56 5.30 -20.94
N ALA A 126 8.23 5.70 -19.71
CA ALA A 126 7.92 7.09 -19.37
C ALA A 126 8.72 7.53 -18.15
N ARG A 127 9.94 8.00 -18.40
CA ARG A 127 10.87 8.47 -17.37
C ARG A 127 10.19 9.47 -16.42
N GLY A 128 10.29 9.22 -15.12
CA GLY A 128 9.71 10.06 -14.07
C GLY A 128 8.20 9.87 -13.85
N ARG A 129 7.54 8.97 -14.59
CA ARG A 129 6.15 8.58 -14.33
C ARG A 129 6.09 7.29 -13.53
N SER A 130 4.99 7.13 -12.79
CA SER A 130 4.71 5.98 -11.95
C SER A 130 3.46 5.28 -12.44
N TRP A 131 3.51 3.96 -12.61
CA TRP A 131 2.36 3.18 -13.02
C TRP A 131 1.28 3.20 -11.93
N LEU A 132 1.68 3.16 -10.66
CA LEU A 132 0.75 3.27 -9.54
C LEU A 132 0.01 4.62 -9.56
N LYS A 133 0.74 5.71 -9.78
CA LYS A 133 0.13 7.03 -9.91
C LYS A 133 -0.86 7.09 -11.08
N SER A 134 -0.49 6.48 -12.22
CA SER A 134 -1.33 6.38 -13.41
C SER A 134 -2.61 5.59 -13.19
N ILE A 135 -2.57 4.51 -12.41
CA ILE A 135 -3.76 3.74 -12.05
C ILE A 135 -4.73 4.56 -11.21
N GLU A 136 -4.22 5.26 -10.18
CA GLU A 136 -5.08 5.99 -9.23
C GLU A 136 -5.59 7.33 -9.77
N HIS A 137 -4.76 8.05 -10.54
CA HIS A 137 -5.06 9.42 -10.98
C HIS A 137 -5.41 9.52 -12.47
N GLY A 138 -5.34 8.42 -13.22
CA GLY A 138 -5.58 8.40 -14.65
C GLY A 138 -4.31 8.39 -15.49
N ILE A 139 -4.41 7.79 -16.67
CA ILE A 139 -3.39 7.78 -17.71
C ILE A 139 -4.04 8.13 -19.06
N SER A 140 -3.46 9.10 -19.74
CA SER A 140 -3.84 9.49 -21.10
C SER A 140 -3.19 8.53 -22.12
N GLY A 141 -3.88 8.22 -23.22
CA GLY A 141 -3.33 7.40 -24.32
C GLY A 141 -4.06 6.07 -24.59
N MET A 142 -5.05 5.69 -23.79
CA MET A 142 -5.80 4.43 -24.02
C MET A 142 -6.57 4.42 -25.36
N GLY A 143 -7.02 5.58 -25.84
CA GLY A 143 -7.65 5.71 -27.16
C GLY A 143 -6.73 5.35 -28.34
N GLN A 144 -5.42 5.20 -28.09
CA GLN A 144 -4.41 4.81 -29.07
C GLN A 144 -3.96 3.35 -28.89
N TYR A 145 -4.36 2.65 -27.82
CA TYR A 145 -3.95 1.27 -27.54
C TYR A 145 -4.81 0.26 -28.33
N MET A 146 -4.17 -0.53 -29.19
CA MET A 146 -4.78 -1.69 -29.85
C MET A 146 -4.20 -2.98 -29.28
N ASN A 147 -5.06 -3.85 -28.78
CA ASN A 147 -4.72 -5.23 -28.43
C ASN A 147 -4.61 -6.04 -29.73
N ILE A 148 -3.40 -6.10 -30.28
CA ILE A 148 -3.06 -6.87 -31.48
C ILE A 148 -1.82 -7.71 -31.19
N ASP A 149 -1.94 -9.01 -31.41
CA ASP A 149 -0.85 -9.97 -31.21
C ASP A 149 0.15 -9.81 -32.36
N THR A 150 1.33 -9.24 -32.04
CA THR A 150 2.31 -8.81 -33.04
C THR A 150 3.72 -8.84 -32.46
N ALA A 151 4.71 -9.24 -33.28
CA ALA A 151 6.13 -9.32 -32.87
C ALA A 151 6.74 -7.97 -32.44
N SER A 152 6.08 -6.84 -32.73
CA SER A 152 6.50 -5.50 -32.30
C SER A 152 5.88 -5.09 -30.95
N SER A 153 5.09 -5.96 -30.30
CA SER A 153 4.57 -5.76 -28.96
C SER A 153 5.58 -6.22 -27.91
N ARG A 154 5.77 -5.42 -26.86
CA ARG A 154 6.71 -5.74 -25.77
C ARG A 154 6.17 -6.82 -24.81
N SER A 155 4.86 -6.91 -24.66
CA SER A 155 4.18 -7.95 -23.87
C SER A 155 3.55 -9.05 -24.73
N GLY A 156 3.53 -8.89 -26.06
CA GLY A 156 2.69 -9.69 -26.95
C GLY A 156 1.21 -9.28 -26.99
N GLU A 157 0.76 -8.39 -26.09
CA GLU A 157 -0.67 -8.12 -25.89
C GLU A 157 -1.18 -6.84 -26.57
N GLY A 158 -0.32 -6.04 -27.22
CA GLY A 158 -0.76 -4.86 -27.96
C GLY A 158 0.29 -3.85 -28.42
N ILE A 159 -0.14 -2.94 -29.30
CA ILE A 159 0.64 -1.82 -29.87
C ILE A 159 -0.17 -0.52 -29.78
N GLN A 160 0.51 0.60 -29.53
CA GLN A 160 -0.10 1.94 -29.64
C GLN A 160 -0.03 2.45 -31.10
N VAL A 161 -1.16 2.87 -31.65
CA VAL A 161 -1.29 3.38 -33.03
C VAL A 161 -1.72 4.85 -33.08
N LYS A 162 -1.36 5.52 -34.17
CA LYS A 162 -1.80 6.89 -34.45
C LYS A 162 -3.26 6.89 -34.93
N GLY A 163 -4.20 7.11 -34.00
CA GLY A 163 -5.64 7.24 -34.25
C GLY A 163 -6.45 6.95 -32.98
N ASN A 164 -7.73 7.36 -32.93
CA ASN A 164 -8.61 7.10 -31.77
C ASN A 164 -9.42 5.79 -31.98
N VAL A 165 -8.71 4.68 -32.15
CA VAL A 165 -9.24 3.34 -32.44
C VAL A 165 -9.12 2.37 -31.25
N GLY A 166 -8.54 2.85 -30.14
CA GLY A 166 -8.28 2.10 -28.92
C GLY A 166 -9.40 2.12 -27.89
N GLY A 167 -9.12 1.54 -26.71
CA GLY A 167 -10.08 1.38 -25.62
C GLY A 167 -10.29 2.62 -24.73
N ARG A 168 -11.03 2.44 -23.64
CA ARG A 168 -11.16 3.41 -22.53
C ARG A 168 -10.46 2.87 -21.30
N PHE A 169 -9.82 3.78 -20.56
CA PHE A 169 -9.23 3.50 -19.26
C PHE A 169 -10.09 4.15 -18.17
N ARG A 170 -10.37 3.42 -17.10
CA ARG A 170 -11.03 3.93 -15.89
C ARG A 170 -10.03 3.87 -14.74
N ASN A 171 -9.70 5.03 -14.18
CA ASN A 171 -8.87 5.07 -12.98
C ASN A 171 -9.64 4.49 -11.79
N SER A 172 -8.93 3.86 -10.86
CA SER A 172 -9.51 3.28 -9.66
C SER A 172 -8.60 3.47 -8.47
N SER A 173 -9.18 3.67 -7.30
CA SER A 173 -8.41 3.73 -6.05
C SER A 173 -7.86 2.35 -5.72
N TYR A 174 -6.59 2.28 -5.33
CA TYR A 174 -5.87 1.02 -5.17
C TYR A 174 -5.11 1.03 -3.83
N ILE A 175 -3.81 1.32 -3.87
CA ILE A 175 -2.94 1.38 -2.69
C ILE A 175 -3.40 2.43 -1.69
N SER A 176 -3.98 3.52 -2.16
CA SER A 176 -4.56 4.56 -1.29
C SER A 176 -5.66 4.00 -0.37
N ILE A 177 -6.51 3.09 -0.85
CA ILE A 177 -7.55 2.44 -0.03
C ILE A 177 -6.90 1.44 0.94
N ILE A 178 -6.02 0.58 0.45
CA ILE A 178 -5.34 -0.45 1.27
C ILE A 178 -4.59 0.21 2.44
N LEU A 179 -3.80 1.25 2.16
CA LEU A 179 -3.08 1.99 3.20
C LEU A 179 -4.01 2.74 4.15
N ASN A 180 -5.16 3.23 3.67
CA ASN A 180 -6.14 3.87 4.54
C ASN A 180 -6.80 2.85 5.48
N ASN A 181 -7.10 1.65 5.01
CA ASN A 181 -7.61 0.55 5.82
C ASN A 181 -6.60 0.14 6.90
N PHE A 182 -5.33 -0.03 6.52
CA PHE A 182 -4.24 -0.29 7.46
C PHE A 182 -4.12 0.82 8.52
N LYS A 183 -4.09 2.09 8.09
CA LYS A 183 -4.03 3.26 8.99
C LYS A 183 -5.18 3.30 9.98
N LYS A 184 -6.41 3.05 9.53
CA LYS A 184 -7.60 2.99 10.41
C LYS A 184 -7.48 1.89 11.46
N LYS A 185 -6.97 0.71 11.07
CA LYS A 185 -6.71 -0.40 12.02
C LYS A 185 -5.70 0.02 13.09
N LEU A 186 -4.60 0.66 12.69
CA LEU A 186 -3.59 1.16 13.64
C LEU A 186 -4.17 2.22 14.61
N GLN A 187 -4.92 3.19 14.10
CA GLN A 187 -5.56 4.23 14.90
C GLN A 187 -6.54 3.66 15.93
N SER A 188 -7.27 2.59 15.60
CA SER A 188 -8.20 1.93 16.53
C SER A 188 -7.52 1.39 17.79
N ARG A 189 -6.19 1.16 17.75
CA ARG A 189 -5.36 0.73 18.89
C ARG A 189 -4.44 1.83 19.42
N GLY A 190 -4.63 3.07 19.00
CA GLY A 190 -3.83 4.22 19.47
C GLY A 190 -2.41 4.26 18.91
N ILE A 191 -2.10 3.48 17.87
CA ILE A 191 -0.84 3.57 17.13
C ILE A 191 -0.94 4.74 16.16
N ARG A 192 0.01 5.68 16.25
CA ARG A 192 0.08 6.89 15.42
C ARG A 192 0.94 6.64 14.17
N PHE A 193 0.97 7.58 13.22
CA PHE A 193 1.84 7.54 12.03
C PHE A 193 1.96 8.95 11.43
#